data_AF-A0A493T7L4-F1
#
_entry.id   AF-A0A493T7L4-F1
#
_cell.length_a   1.000
_cell.length_b   1.000
_cell.length_c   1.000
_cell.angle_alpha   90.00
_cell.angle_beta   90.00
_cell.angle_gamma   90.00
#
_symmetry.space_group_name_H-M   'P 1'
#
loop_
_entity.id
_entity.type
_entity.pdbx_description
1 polymer ?
#
loop_
_entity_poly.entity_id
_entity_poly.type
_entity_poly.pdbx_seq_one_letter_code
_entity_poly.pdbx_strand_id
1 'polypeptide(L)' 'GDFCSGAWSTSPPPSMNLDDFISMNPKVGWGSVLPLSDFVRQFGRQTHLSCSVKAQ' A
#
# COMPACT_ATOMS: atom_id res chain seq x y z
N GLY A 1 23.85 29.30 -20.56
CA GLY A 1 22.45 28.96 -20.83
C GLY A 1 22.27 27.68 -20.10
N ASP A 2 21.53 27.70 -19.00
CA ASP A 2 21.57 26.62 -18.02
C ASP A 2 20.19 26.52 -17.38
N PHE A 3 19.37 25.67 -17.96
CA PHE A 3 18.09 25.29 -17.38
C PHE A 3 18.44 24.29 -16.27
N CYS A 4 18.39 24.71 -15.01
CA CYS A 4 18.45 23.79 -13.88
C CYS A 4 17.15 22.98 -13.82
N SER A 5 17.03 22.00 -14.70
CA SER A 5 16.00 20.96 -14.65
C SER A 5 16.25 20.09 -13.42
N GLY A 6 15.56 20.36 -12.31
CA GLY A 6 15.40 19.38 -11.23
C GLY A 6 16.16 19.65 -9.94
N ALA A 7 16.25 20.91 -9.49
CA ALA A 7 16.64 21.16 -8.10
C ALA A 7 15.40 21.03 -7.20
N TRP A 8 15.32 19.96 -6.40
CA TRP A 8 14.52 20.02 -5.18
C TRP A 8 15.19 21.04 -4.24
N SER A 9 14.43 21.94 -3.62
CA SER A 9 15.00 23.03 -2.79
C SER A 9 15.50 22.57 -1.41
N THR A 10 15.34 21.30 -1.04
CA THR A 10 15.81 20.72 0.23
C THR A 10 15.99 19.21 0.10
N SER A 11 17.10 18.68 0.66
CA SER A 11 17.41 17.24 0.57
C SER A 11 16.24 16.45 1.08
N PRO A 12 15.61 15.59 0.25
CA PRO A 12 14.49 14.80 0.73
C PRO A 12 15.00 14.04 1.95
N PRO A 13 14.23 14.02 3.04
CA PRO A 13 14.65 13.33 4.25
C PRO A 13 15.06 11.90 3.86
N PRO A 14 16.16 11.36 4.41
CA PRO A 14 16.58 9.99 4.13
C PRO A 14 15.63 9.04 4.84
N SER A 15 14.40 8.95 4.33
CA SER A 15 13.37 8.15 4.96
C SER A 15 12.36 7.72 3.92
N MET A 16 12.78 6.82 3.02
CA MET A 16 11.88 5.81 2.51
C MET A 16 12.66 4.75 1.74
N ASN A 17 12.52 3.49 2.15
CA ASN A 17 12.82 2.35 1.29
C ASN A 17 11.63 2.09 0.36
N LEU A 18 11.23 3.13 -0.38
CA LEU A 18 10.06 3.11 -1.24
C LEU A 18 10.14 1.96 -2.25
N ASP A 19 11.34 1.71 -2.76
CA ASP A 19 11.60 0.62 -3.70
C ASP A 19 11.30 -0.74 -3.06
N ASP A 20 11.60 -0.91 -1.77
CA ASP A 20 11.30 -2.14 -1.06
C ASP A 20 9.79 -2.33 -0.83
N PHE A 21 9.03 -1.24 -0.73
CA PHE A 21 7.58 -1.27 -0.55
C PHE A 21 6.80 -1.46 -1.86
N ILE A 22 7.27 -0.86 -2.96
CA ILE A 22 6.66 -1.04 -4.29
C ILE A 22 7.00 -2.41 -4.87
N SER A 23 8.09 -3.03 -4.40
CA SER A 23 8.49 -4.35 -4.83
C SER A 23 7.42 -5.39 -4.53
N MET A 24 6.94 -6.05 -5.58
CA MET A 24 6.11 -7.26 -5.48
C MET A 24 6.97 -8.52 -5.23
N ASN A 25 8.26 -8.38 -4.94
CA ASN A 25 9.09 -9.49 -4.52
C ASN A 25 8.82 -9.79 -3.04
N PRO A 26 8.27 -10.96 -2.68
CA PRO A 26 7.95 -11.29 -1.29
C PRO A 26 9.17 -11.40 -0.37
N LYS A 27 10.39 -11.37 -0.90
CA LYS A 27 11.65 -11.40 -0.15
C LYS A 27 12.17 -10.02 0.24
N VAL A 28 11.52 -8.95 -0.22
CA VAL A 28 11.96 -7.56 -0.05
C VAL A 28 10.87 -6.79 0.72
N GLY A 29 11.27 -5.81 1.53
CA GLY A 29 10.34 -4.97 2.29
C GLY A 29 9.73 -5.66 3.50
N TRP A 30 8.46 -5.33 3.80
CA TRP A 30 7.73 -5.82 4.97
C TRP A 30 6.34 -6.33 4.59
N GLY A 31 5.84 -7.33 5.34
CA GLY A 31 4.49 -7.88 5.13
C GLY A 31 4.47 -9.13 4.24
N SER A 32 3.35 -9.36 3.54
CA SER A 32 3.19 -10.48 2.61
C SER A 32 2.63 -9.98 1.29
N VAL A 33 3.27 -10.38 0.19
CA VAL A 33 2.78 -10.13 -1.16
C VAL A 33 1.75 -11.20 -1.50
N LEU A 34 0.50 -10.79 -1.67
CA LEU A 34 -0.60 -11.69 -1.99
C LEU A 34 -0.99 -11.56 -3.46
N PRO A 35 -1.08 -12.67 -4.20
CA PRO A 35 -1.81 -12.71 -5.46
C PRO A 35 -3.24 -12.23 -5.25
N LEU A 36 -3.83 -11.60 -6.28
CA LEU A 36 -5.17 -11.02 -6.20
C LEU A 36 -6.23 -12.01 -5.71
N SER A 37 -6.16 -13.27 -6.14
CA SER A 37 -7.06 -14.34 -5.71
C SER A 37 -6.99 -14.61 -4.21
N ASP A 38 -5.79 -14.62 -3.65
CA ASP A 38 -5.56 -14.89 -2.23
C ASP A 38 -5.99 -13.69 -1.38
N PHE A 39 -5.73 -12.48 -1.86
CA PHE A 39 -6.20 -11.24 -1.24
C PHE A 39 -7.73 -11.20 -1.16
N VAL A 40 -8.43 -11.46 -2.27
CA VAL A 40 -9.90 -11.47 -2.31
C VAL A 40 -10.47 -12.61 -1.45
N ARG A 41 -9.83 -13.79 -1.43
CA ARG A 41 -10.23 -14.90 -0.56
C ARG A 41 -10.13 -14.53 0.93
N GLN A 42 -9.08 -13.80 1.30
CA GLN A 42 -8.79 -13.45 2.68
C GLN A 42 -9.58 -12.23 3.18
N PHE A 43 -9.76 -11.20 2.34
CA PHE A 43 -10.34 -9.91 2.74
C PHE A 43 -11.65 -9.56 2.04
N GLY A 44 -12.05 -10.29 0.99
CA GLY A 44 -13.28 -10.03 0.23
C GLY A 44 -14.57 -10.39 0.98
N ARG A 45 -14.49 -11.12 2.08
CA ARG A 45 -15.64 -11.41 2.95
C ARG A 45 -15.76 -10.29 3.98
N GLN A 46 -16.36 -9.17 3.60
CA GLN A 46 -16.91 -8.24 4.59
C GLN A 46 -17.98 -8.99 5.39
N THR A 47 -17.67 -9.27 6.65
CA THR A 47 -18.61 -9.88 7.60
C THR A 47 -19.82 -8.96 7.72
N HIS A 48 -20.96 -9.50 7.32
CA HIS A 48 -22.28 -8.90 7.45
C HIS A 48 -22.70 -8.86 8.94
N LEU A 49 -22.11 -7.98 9.76
CA LEU A 49 -22.50 -7.72 11.15
C LEU A 49 -22.12 -6.24 11.44
N SER A 50 -22.99 -5.27 11.70
CA SER A 50 -24.24 -5.19 12.49
C SER A 50 -24.99 -3.93 12.00
N CYS A 51 -26.31 -3.86 11.82
CA CYS A 51 -27.35 -4.14 12.80
C CYS A 51 -28.64 -4.66 12.15
N SER A 52 -29.21 -5.70 12.75
CA SER A 52 -30.64 -5.99 12.63
C SER A 52 -31.40 -4.92 13.41
N VAL A 53 -31.75 -3.79 12.78
CA VAL A 53 -32.86 -2.97 13.29
C VAL A 53 -34.15 -3.73 12.99
N LYS A 54 -34.61 -4.49 13.98
CA LYS A 54 -36.00 -4.92 14.04
C LYS A 54 -36.83 -3.66 14.28
N ALA A 55 -37.28 -3.01 13.21
CA ALA A 55 -38.35 -2.03 13.29
C ALA A 55 -39.68 -2.79 13.21
N GLN A 56 -40.33 -2.91 14.37
CA GLN A 56 -41.77 -3.23 14.46
C GLN A 56 -42.59 -2.04 13.95
#